data_AF-A0AAW1TSB0-F1
#
_entry.id   AF-A0AAW1TSB0-F1
#
_cell.length_a   1.000
_cell.length_b   1.000
_cell.length_c   1.000
_cell.angle_alpha   90.00
_cell.angle_beta   90.00
_cell.angle_gamma   90.00
#
_symmetry.space_group_name_H-M   'P 1'
#
loop_
_entity.id
_entity.type
_entity.pdbx_description
1 polymer ?
#
loop_
_entity_poly.entity_id
_entity_poly.type
_entity_poly.pdbx_seq_one_letter_code
_entity_poly.pdbx_strand_id
1 'polypeptide(L)'
;MDITPRKRSKIIALYEHTSMTVRDIAEAVGVGKSSVSRILKTFEEGGSSSPKRKGNCGRKRKTSPRTDKLSIRNSKINPRKTSTDLRRDLMASGVEVSTSTMRKRLLELAVRQEKQEESNCLPRK
;
A
#
# COMPACT_ATOMS: atom_id res chain seq x y z
N MET A 1 16.33 8.23 -9.32
CA MET A 1 16.68 9.32 -8.40
C MET A 1 15.54 9.52 -7.43
N ASP A 2 15.73 9.11 -6.19
CA ASP A 2 14.72 9.30 -5.15
C ASP A 2 14.80 10.73 -4.63
N ILE A 3 13.84 11.56 -5.06
CA ILE A 3 13.69 12.90 -4.52
C ILE A 3 13.26 12.79 -3.06
N THR A 4 14.05 13.35 -2.14
CA THR A 4 13.72 13.40 -0.72
C THR A 4 12.52 14.32 -0.47
N PRO A 5 11.70 14.09 0.57
CA PRO A 5 10.58 14.95 0.92
C PRO A 5 10.99 16.42 1.10
N ARG A 6 12.17 16.66 1.70
CA ARG A 6 12.76 18.00 1.86
C ARG A 6 12.94 18.72 0.54
N LYS A 7 13.46 18.04 -0.50
CA LYS A 7 13.61 18.63 -1.84
C LYS A 7 12.25 18.96 -2.48
N ARG A 8 11.21 18.14 -2.26
CA ARG A 8 9.84 18.43 -2.76
C ARG A 8 9.26 19.67 -2.11
N SER A 9 9.38 19.79 -0.79
CA SER A 9 8.91 20.97 -0.06
C SER A 9 9.63 22.23 -0.51
N LYS A 10 10.96 22.16 -0.72
CA LYS A 10 11.74 23.29 -1.25
C LYS A 10 11.27 23.71 -2.65
N ILE A 11 11.00 22.76 -3.55
CA ILE A 11 10.48 23.03 -4.90
C ILE A 11 9.14 23.77 -4.83
N ILE A 12 8.23 23.33 -3.96
CA ILE A 12 6.89 23.93 -3.82
C ILE A 12 7.00 25.33 -3.21
N ALA A 13 7.80 25.51 -2.16
CA ALA A 13 8.01 26.82 -1.54
C ALA A 13 8.60 27.83 -2.54
N LEU A 14 9.55 27.42 -3.39
CA LEU A 14 10.11 28.27 -4.44
C LEU A 14 9.10 28.56 -5.56
N TYR A 15 8.12 27.69 -5.78
CA TYR A 15 7.08 27.94 -6.78
C TYR A 15 5.99 28.89 -6.25
N GLU A 16 5.62 28.78 -4.98
CA GLU A 16 4.57 29.61 -4.37
C GLU A 16 5.06 31.01 -3.97
N HIS A 17 6.28 31.12 -3.43
CA HIS A 17 6.78 32.37 -2.85
C HIS A 17 7.66 33.19 -3.79
N THR A 18 8.09 32.62 -4.92
CA THR A 18 8.95 33.30 -5.89
C THR A 18 8.47 33.06 -7.32
N SER A 19 8.59 34.07 -8.18
CA SER A 19 8.27 34.00 -9.62
C SER A 19 9.38 33.34 -10.44
N MET A 20 9.99 32.27 -9.92
CA MET A 20 11.07 31.53 -10.59
C MET A 20 10.51 30.56 -11.62
N THR A 21 11.21 30.38 -12.73
CA THR A 21 10.80 29.41 -13.74
C THR A 21 11.13 27.99 -13.28
N VAL A 22 10.47 26.99 -13.87
CA VAL A 22 10.74 25.56 -13.59
C VAL A 22 12.21 25.19 -13.83
N ARG A 23 12.90 25.89 -14.74
CA ARG A 23 14.33 25.67 -15.03
C ARG A 23 15.20 26.18 -13.88
N ASP A 24 14.91 27.36 -13.37
CA ASP A 24 15.69 27.96 -12.28
C ASP A 24 15.50 27.19 -10.98
N ILE A 25 14.28 26.71 -10.72
CA ILE A 25 13.98 25.84 -9.58
C ILE A 25 14.73 24.50 -9.68
N ALA A 26 14.82 23.94 -10.89
CA ALA A 26 15.57 22.70 -11.14
C ALA A 26 17.06 22.86 -10.84
N GLU A 27 17.65 23.99 -11.24
CA GLU A 27 19.05 24.31 -10.97
C GLU A 27 19.30 24.57 -9.47
N ALA A 28 18.46 25.37 -8.82
CA ALA A 28 18.57 25.71 -7.39
C ALA A 28 18.43 24.51 -6.44
N VAL A 29 17.73 23.44 -6.87
CA VAL A 29 17.51 22.23 -6.07
C VAL A 29 18.40 21.07 -6.55
N GLY A 30 19.05 21.19 -7.71
CA GLY A 30 19.87 20.15 -8.33
C GLY A 30 19.04 18.93 -8.72
N VAL A 31 17.90 19.15 -9.37
CA VAL A 31 16.94 18.10 -9.79
C VAL A 31 16.57 18.31 -11.25
N GLY A 32 16.33 17.23 -12.00
CA GLY A 32 15.94 17.34 -13.40
C GLY A 32 14.61 18.08 -13.60
N LYS A 33 14.52 18.92 -14.64
CA LYS A 33 13.32 19.70 -15.03
C LYS A 33 12.03 18.86 -15.06
N SER A 34 12.11 17.64 -15.59
CA SER A 34 10.97 16.71 -15.68
C SER A 34 10.42 16.29 -14.31
N SER A 35 11.30 16.16 -13.31
CA SER A 35 10.91 15.82 -11.95
C SER A 35 10.25 17.01 -11.25
N VAL A 36 10.78 18.23 -11.43
CA VAL A 36 10.15 19.46 -10.93
C VAL A 36 8.77 19.64 -11.53
N SER A 37 8.63 19.57 -12.85
CA SER A 37 7.33 19.68 -13.53
C SER A 37 6.32 18.64 -13.05
N ARG A 38 6.74 17.37 -12.86
CA ARG A 38 5.86 16.34 -12.31
C ARG A 38 5.44 16.62 -10.87
N ILE A 39 6.32 17.16 -10.04
CA ILE A 39 6.02 17.53 -8.65
C ILE A 39 4.99 18.65 -8.61
N LEU A 40 5.19 19.72 -9.39
CA LEU A 40 4.28 20.86 -9.47
C LEU A 40 2.89 20.42 -9.97
N LYS A 41 2.84 19.61 -11.03
CA LYS A 41 1.57 19.06 -11.53
C LYS A 41 0.84 18.23 -10.46
N THR A 42 1.58 17.40 -9.70
CA THR A 42 0.97 16.61 -8.60
C THR A 42 0.48 17.51 -7.47
N PHE A 43 1.18 18.62 -7.22
CA PHE A 43 0.83 19.60 -6.20
C PHE A 43 -0.43 20.38 -6.59
N GLU A 44 -0.54 20.84 -7.84
CA GLU A 44 -1.75 21.49 -8.36
C GLU A 44 -2.97 20.56 -8.35
N GLU A 45 -2.79 19.29 -8.72
CA GLU A 45 -3.90 18.31 -8.75
C GLU A 45 -4.33 17.82 -7.35
N GLY A 46 -3.44 17.80 -6.36
CA GLY A 46 -3.66 17.09 -5.10
C GLY A 46 -3.34 17.86 -3.82
N GLY A 47 -2.83 19.09 -3.92
CA GLY A 47 -2.45 19.97 -2.80
C GLY A 47 -1.35 19.42 -1.88
N SER A 48 -0.76 18.26 -2.20
CA SER A 48 0.18 17.57 -1.32
C SER A 48 1.57 17.51 -1.92
N SER A 49 2.56 17.86 -1.11
CA SER A 49 3.99 17.66 -1.43
C SER A 49 4.40 16.18 -1.44
N SER A 50 3.58 15.32 -0.82
CA SER A 50 3.86 13.89 -0.71
C SER A 50 3.54 13.15 -2.02
N PRO A 51 4.36 12.16 -2.42
CA PRO A 51 4.07 11.35 -3.58
C PRO A 51 2.79 10.52 -3.38
N LYS A 52 1.86 10.61 -4.35
CA LYS A 52 0.53 9.97 -4.31
C LYS A 52 0.56 8.43 -4.27
N ARG A 53 1.67 7.79 -4.69
CA ARG A 53 1.77 6.34 -4.91
C ARG A 53 2.01 5.49 -3.64
N LYS A 54 2.04 6.06 -2.43
CA LYS A 54 2.28 5.27 -1.21
C LYS A 54 1.12 4.28 -0.96
N GLY A 55 1.41 2.99 -0.86
CA GLY A 55 0.44 1.93 -0.51
C GLY A 55 -0.61 1.57 -1.57
N ASN A 56 -0.67 2.31 -2.68
CA ASN A 56 -1.61 2.11 -3.78
C ASN A 56 -0.95 1.56 -5.04
N CYS A 57 0.15 0.82 -4.88
CA CYS A 57 0.83 0.16 -5.98
C CYS A 57 0.26 -1.25 -6.23
N GLY A 58 0.40 -1.70 -7.48
CA GLY A 58 0.06 -3.06 -7.90
C GLY A 58 -1.44 -3.34 -8.05
N ARG A 59 -1.75 -4.59 -8.42
CA ARG A 59 -3.12 -5.07 -8.57
C ARG A 59 -3.78 -5.21 -7.21
N LYS A 60 -4.96 -4.61 -7.05
CA LYS A 60 -5.77 -4.77 -5.83
C LYS A 60 -6.16 -6.24 -5.64
N ARG A 61 -6.22 -6.66 -4.38
CA ARG A 61 -6.54 -8.04 -4.00
C ARG A 61 -8.02 -8.32 -4.28
N LYS A 62 -8.33 -9.55 -4.70
CA LYS A 62 -9.73 -10.02 -4.85
C LYS A 62 -10.40 -10.32 -3.50
N THR A 63 -9.62 -10.75 -2.51
CA THR A 63 -10.10 -11.04 -1.15
C THR A 63 -10.18 -9.77 -0.32
N SER A 64 -11.26 -9.60 0.43
CA SER A 64 -11.42 -8.54 1.42
C SER A 64 -10.94 -8.99 2.82
N PRO A 65 -10.59 -8.05 3.71
CA PRO A 65 -10.23 -8.39 5.09
C PRO A 65 -11.31 -9.18 5.83
N ARG A 66 -12.59 -9.00 5.48
CA ARG A 66 -13.71 -9.77 6.04
C ARG A 66 -13.66 -11.23 5.58
N THR A 67 -13.48 -11.45 4.28
CA THR A 67 -13.39 -12.81 3.72
C THR A 67 -12.16 -13.56 4.23
N ASP A 68 -11.05 -12.85 4.43
CA ASP A 68 -9.83 -13.39 5.00
C ASP A 68 -10.05 -13.89 6.44
N LYS A 69 -10.68 -13.06 7.29
CA LYS A 69 -11.00 -13.42 8.69
C LYS A 69 -11.93 -14.63 8.76
N LEU A 70 -12.95 -14.69 7.92
CA LEU A 70 -13.87 -15.83 7.84
C LEU A 70 -13.12 -17.11 7.46
N SER A 71 -12.23 -17.03 6.49
CA SER A 71 -11.45 -18.17 6.02
C SER A 71 -10.51 -18.74 7.08
N ILE A 72 -9.82 -17.87 7.82
CA ILE A 72 -8.97 -18.31 8.95
C ILE A 72 -9.83 -18.97 10.02
N ARG A 73 -10.95 -18.34 10.40
CA ARG A 73 -11.85 -18.89 11.41
C ARG A 73 -12.34 -20.29 10.99
N ASN A 74 -12.77 -20.44 9.74
CA ASN A 74 -13.22 -21.73 9.21
C ASN A 74 -12.11 -22.78 9.24
N SER A 75 -10.87 -22.39 8.93
CA SER A 75 -9.70 -23.27 9.00
C SER A 75 -9.35 -23.69 10.44
N LYS A 76 -9.54 -22.80 11.43
CA LYS A 76 -9.30 -23.10 12.85
C LYS A 76 -10.39 -24.03 13.42
N ILE A 77 -11.65 -23.77 13.10
CA ILE A 77 -12.79 -24.58 13.56
C ILE A 77 -12.75 -25.97 12.92
N ASN A 78 -12.42 -26.04 11.63
CA ASN A 78 -12.41 -27.29 10.86
C ASN A 78 -11.01 -27.56 10.29
N PRO A 79 -10.08 -28.13 11.08
CA PRO A 79 -8.70 -28.34 10.65
C PRO A 79 -8.55 -29.31 9.47
N ARG A 80 -9.57 -30.14 9.18
CA ARG A 80 -9.59 -31.04 8.01
C ARG A 80 -10.02 -30.34 6.71
N LYS A 81 -10.58 -29.13 6.76
CA LYS A 81 -11.00 -28.40 5.55
C LYS A 81 -9.77 -27.96 4.76
N THR A 82 -9.77 -28.29 3.47
CA THR A 82 -8.67 -27.97 2.57
C THR A 82 -8.80 -26.56 1.98
N SER A 83 -7.73 -26.04 1.38
CA SER A 83 -7.77 -24.77 0.63
C SER A 83 -8.77 -24.79 -0.54
N THR A 84 -9.04 -25.97 -1.08
CA THR A 84 -10.05 -26.20 -2.13
C THR A 84 -11.48 -26.03 -1.59
N ASP A 85 -11.74 -26.52 -0.39
CA ASP A 85 -13.04 -26.38 0.26
C ASP A 85 -13.29 -24.92 0.63
N LEU A 86 -12.29 -24.24 1.20
CA LEU A 86 -12.39 -22.82 1.54
C LEU A 86 -12.56 -21.93 0.29
N ARG A 87 -11.94 -22.30 -0.84
CA ARG A 87 -12.20 -21.64 -2.12
C ARG A 87 -13.66 -21.80 -2.54
N ARG A 88 -14.24 -22.99 -2.37
CA ARG A 88 -15.65 -23.26 -2.72
C ARG A 88 -16.59 -22.41 -1.86
N ASP A 89 -16.31 -22.31 -0.56
CA ASP A 89 -17.05 -21.44 0.37
C ASP A 89 -16.99 -19.95 -0.07
N LEU A 90 -15.83 -19.49 -0.55
CA LEU A 90 -15.66 -18.12 -1.07
C LEU A 90 -16.35 -17.91 -2.43
N MET A 91 -16.34 -18.93 -3.30
CA MET A 91 -17.04 -18.89 -4.58
C MET A 91 -18.55 -18.79 -4.38
N ALA A 92 -19.10 -19.51 -3.40
CA ALA A 92 -20.51 -19.39 -3.00
C ALA A 92 -20.86 -17.97 -2.49
N SER A 93 -19.88 -17.26 -1.94
CA SER A 93 -20.02 -15.86 -1.51
C SER A 93 -19.79 -14.84 -2.65
N GLY A 94 -19.60 -15.29 -3.89
CA GLY A 94 -19.35 -14.44 -5.06
C GLY A 94 -17.89 -14.01 -5.26
N VAL A 95 -16.94 -14.55 -4.49
CA VAL A 95 -15.52 -14.18 -4.58
C VAL A 95 -14.73 -15.26 -5.31
N GLU A 96 -14.42 -15.00 -6.58
CA GLU A 96 -13.67 -15.94 -7.41
C GLU A 96 -12.16 -15.83 -7.20
N VAL A 97 -11.59 -16.85 -6.54
CA VAL A 97 -10.15 -16.98 -6.29
C VAL A 97 -9.65 -18.36 -6.72
N SER A 98 -8.37 -18.43 -7.10
CA SER A 98 -7.69 -19.71 -7.31
C SER A 98 -7.37 -20.39 -5.98
N THR A 99 -7.22 -21.71 -5.99
CA THR A 99 -6.78 -22.50 -4.83
C THR A 99 -5.41 -22.04 -4.34
N SER A 100 -4.51 -21.70 -5.27
CA SER A 100 -3.18 -21.15 -4.99
C SER A 100 -3.26 -19.78 -4.30
N THR A 101 -4.18 -18.92 -4.70
CA THR A 101 -4.43 -17.63 -4.03
C THR A 101 -4.89 -17.89 -2.61
N MET A 102 -5.84 -18.80 -2.43
CA MET A 102 -6.39 -19.12 -1.10
C MET A 102 -5.31 -19.65 -0.16
N ARG A 103 -4.48 -20.59 -0.61
CA ARG A 103 -3.36 -21.13 0.16
C ARG A 103 -2.37 -20.04 0.56
N LYS A 104 -1.94 -19.20 -0.39
CA LYS A 104 -1.02 -18.08 -0.11
C LYS A 104 -1.61 -17.10 0.91
N ARG A 105 -2.91 -16.82 0.83
CA ARG A 105 -3.59 -15.94 1.79
C ARG A 105 -3.62 -16.54 3.19
N LEU A 106 -3.93 -17.83 3.33
CA LEU A 106 -3.90 -18.49 4.65
C LEU A 106 -2.52 -18.42 5.29
N LEU A 107 -1.46 -18.69 4.52
CA LEU A 107 -0.08 -18.61 5.01
C LEU A 107 0.30 -17.16 5.39
N GLU A 108 0.00 -16.17 4.55
CA GLU A 108 0.24 -14.74 4.86
C GLU A 108 -0.45 -14.32 6.16
N LEU A 109 -1.68 -14.79 6.37
CA LEU A 109 -2.49 -14.42 7.52
C LEU A 109 -2.09 -15.16 8.79
N ALA A 110 -1.67 -16.43 8.71
CA ALA A 110 -1.17 -17.19 9.85
C ALA A 110 0.08 -16.53 10.46
N VAL A 111 1.08 -16.21 9.63
CA VAL A 111 2.29 -15.49 10.06
C VAL A 111 1.97 -14.12 10.66
N ARG A 112 0.94 -13.44 10.15
CA ARG A 112 0.50 -12.16 10.73
C ARG A 112 -0.16 -12.32 12.10
N GLN A 113 -0.88 -13.41 12.34
CA GLN A 113 -1.49 -13.68 13.64
C GLN A 113 -0.44 -14.01 14.69
N GLU A 114 0.54 -14.85 14.35
CA GLU A 114 1.67 -15.17 15.26
C GLU A 114 2.40 -13.90 15.70
N LYS A 115 2.76 -13.02 14.75
CA LYS A 115 3.40 -11.73 15.07
C LYS A 115 2.52 -10.80 15.91
N GLN A 116 1.20 -10.86 15.73
CA GLN A 116 0.27 -10.06 16.53
C GLN A 116 0.17 -10.60 17.96
N GLU A 117 0.11 -11.92 18.12
CA GLU A 117 0.11 -12.60 19.41
C GLU A 117 1.42 -12.33 20.17
N GLU A 118 2.58 -12.45 19.51
CA GLU A 118 3.89 -12.07 20.06
C GLU A 118 3.92 -10.60 20.51
N SER A 119 3.41 -9.68 19.69
CA SER A 119 3.36 -8.25 20.04
C SER A 119 2.41 -7.92 21.18
N ASN A 120 1.36 -8.71 21.37
CA ASN A 120 0.39 -8.55 22.46
C ASN A 120 0.92 -9.11 23.79
N CYS A 121 1.86 -10.06 23.76
CA CYS A 121 2.52 -10.63 24.92
C CYS A 121 3.68 -9.75 25.45
N LEU A 122 4.13 -8.74 24.69
CA LEU A 122 5.15 -7.81 25.15
C LEU A 122 4.55 -6.74 26.08
N PRO A 123 5.18 -6.43 27.23
CA PRO A 123 4.68 -5.42 28.14
C PRO A 123 4.65 -4.06 27.43
N ARG A 124 3.49 -3.40 27.44
CA ARG A 124 3.35 -2.04 26.96
C ARG A 124 4.07 -1.13 27.97
N LYS A 125 5.18 -0.51 27.54
CA LYS A 125 5.91 0.50 28.32
C LYS A 125 5.06 1.74 28.55
#